data_AF-A0A973I3B5-F1
#
_entry.id   AF-A0A973I3B5-F1
#
_cell.length_a   1.000
_cell.length_b   1.000
_cell.length_c   1.000
_cell.angle_alpha   90.00
_cell.angle_beta   90.00
_cell.angle_gamma   90.00
#
_symmetry.space_group_name_H-M   'P 1'
#
loop_
_entity.id
_entity.type
_entity.pdbx_description
1 polymer ?
#
loop_
_entity_poly.entity_id
_entity_poly.type
_entity_poly.pdbx_seq_one_letter_code
_entity_poly.pdbx_strand_id
1 'polypeptide(L)'
;MAKKKKPLIEEEIIYVSKSELKREAMQYHGLGAEIAKMPKKQRDRLPLNHDLKEALVVSDKVSDKSDAYRRNLNYIAKVLRTTENVDEIQAMIDIMLNKNNQADVLMNKIETLRDDLIKQGDDLINSTIDQYPSLERQKMRQLVRSAAKEVKAEKPAKAYKELFQYLKDAIML
;
A
#
# COMPACT_ATOMS: atom_id res chain seq x y z
N MET A 1 11.93 -72.21 -0.02
CA MET A 1 12.61 -70.90 -0.23
C MET A 1 11.55 -69.81 -0.25
N ALA A 2 11.50 -68.99 0.81
CA ALA A 2 10.51 -67.92 0.94
C ALA A 2 10.87 -66.74 0.02
N LYS A 3 9.96 -66.37 -0.88
CA LYS A 3 10.09 -65.14 -1.67
C LYS A 3 9.97 -63.95 -0.71
N LYS A 4 11.07 -63.22 -0.49
CA LYS A 4 11.07 -61.96 0.27
C LYS A 4 10.12 -60.96 -0.42
N LYS A 5 9.10 -60.52 0.31
CA LYS A 5 8.15 -59.50 -0.11
C LYS A 5 8.92 -58.16 -0.21
N LYS A 6 8.90 -57.53 -1.38
CA LYS A 6 9.50 -56.20 -1.61
C LYS A 6 8.79 -55.19 -0.69
N PRO A 7 9.50 -54.32 0.04
CA PRO A 7 8.83 -53.33 0.88
C PRO A 7 8.08 -52.36 -0.03
N LEU A 8 6.79 -52.19 0.22
CA LEU A 8 6.01 -51.11 -0.36
C LEU A 8 6.55 -49.82 0.26
N ILE A 9 7.11 -48.96 -0.58
CA ILE A 9 7.35 -47.57 -0.21
C ILE A 9 5.97 -46.94 -0.21
N GLU A 10 5.42 -46.69 0.98
CA GLU A 10 4.26 -45.82 1.14
C GLU A 10 4.72 -44.42 0.74
N GLU A 11 4.58 -44.08 -0.53
CA GLU A 11 4.58 -42.69 -0.95
C GLU A 11 3.43 -42.02 -0.22
N GLU A 12 3.74 -41.19 0.78
CA GLU A 12 2.77 -40.29 1.40
C GLU A 12 2.17 -39.41 0.30
N ILE A 13 1.03 -39.84 -0.24
CA ILE A 13 0.23 -39.01 -1.15
C ILE A 13 -0.35 -37.89 -0.29
N ILE A 14 0.34 -36.75 -0.28
CA ILE A 14 -0.20 -35.51 0.29
C ILE A 14 -1.49 -35.19 -0.48
N TYR A 15 -2.64 -35.50 0.11
CA TYR A 15 -3.94 -35.21 -0.48
C TYR A 15 -4.23 -33.72 -0.32
N VAL A 16 -3.90 -32.93 -1.34
CA VAL A 16 -4.28 -31.51 -1.42
C VAL A 16 -5.69 -31.43 -2.04
N SER A 17 -6.62 -30.75 -1.37
CA SER A 17 -7.98 -30.58 -1.88
C SER A 17 -8.00 -29.67 -3.11
N LYS A 18 -8.94 -29.90 -4.04
CA LYS A 18 -9.17 -29.01 -5.20
C LYS A 18 -9.40 -27.55 -4.79
N SER A 19 -9.99 -27.33 -3.62
CA SER A 19 -10.23 -26.02 -3.04
C SER A 19 -8.95 -25.31 -2.61
N GLU A 20 -7.99 -26.02 -2.00
CA GLU A 20 -6.69 -25.46 -1.60
C GLU A 20 -5.85 -25.07 -2.79
N LEU A 21 -5.75 -25.93 -3.82
CA LEU A 21 -5.04 -25.61 -5.06
C LEU A 21 -5.61 -24.35 -5.74
N LYS A 22 -6.94 -24.17 -5.68
CA LYS A 22 -7.60 -22.98 -6.22
C LYS A 22 -7.25 -21.72 -5.39
N ARG A 23 -7.19 -21.83 -4.06
CA ARG A 23 -6.82 -20.71 -3.17
C ARG A 23 -5.37 -20.30 -3.38
N GLU A 24 -4.46 -21.26 -3.43
CA GLU A 24 -3.04 -21.05 -3.71
C GLU A 24 -2.84 -20.34 -5.06
N ALA A 25 -3.50 -20.82 -6.12
CA ALA A 25 -3.44 -20.17 -7.44
C ALA A 25 -3.96 -18.72 -7.41
N MET A 26 -5.03 -18.46 -6.66
CA MET A 26 -5.58 -17.11 -6.50
C MET A 26 -4.65 -16.19 -5.70
N GLN A 27 -3.94 -16.72 -4.71
CA GLN A 27 -2.95 -15.96 -3.94
C GLN A 27 -1.79 -15.47 -4.82
N TYR A 28 -1.16 -16.36 -5.60
CA TYR A 28 -0.08 -15.95 -6.50
C TYR A 28 -0.54 -15.02 -7.61
N HIS A 29 -1.77 -15.19 -8.12
CA HIS A 29 -2.34 -14.23 -9.07
C HIS A 29 -2.59 -12.87 -8.42
N GLY A 30 -3.07 -12.84 -7.17
CA GLY A 30 -3.23 -11.61 -6.39
C GLY A 30 -1.89 -10.90 -6.20
N LEU A 31 -0.89 -11.60 -5.70
CA LEU A 31 0.48 -11.10 -5.50
C LEU A 31 1.08 -10.58 -6.80
N GLY A 32 0.95 -11.32 -7.90
CA GLY A 32 1.44 -10.89 -9.21
C GLY A 32 0.78 -9.61 -9.70
N ALA A 33 -0.53 -9.46 -9.48
CA ALA A 33 -1.26 -8.24 -9.83
C ALA A 33 -0.89 -7.06 -8.94
N GLU A 34 -0.64 -7.29 -7.65
CA GLU A 34 -0.17 -6.28 -6.71
C GLU A 34 1.21 -5.76 -7.12
N ILE A 35 2.18 -6.65 -7.33
CA ILE A 35 3.53 -6.29 -7.80
C ILE A 35 3.45 -5.54 -9.13
N ALA A 36 2.64 -6.00 -10.09
CA ALA A 36 2.50 -5.34 -11.39
C ALA A 36 1.96 -3.91 -11.32
N LYS A 37 1.18 -3.57 -10.29
CA LYS A 37 0.65 -2.21 -10.06
C LYS A 37 1.59 -1.31 -9.28
N MET A 38 2.60 -1.87 -8.61
CA MET A 38 3.56 -1.09 -7.85
C MET A 38 4.40 -0.19 -8.77
N PRO A 39 4.70 1.06 -8.38
CA PRO A 39 5.66 1.90 -9.07
C PRO A 39 7.00 1.20 -9.25
N LYS A 40 7.66 1.42 -10.39
CA LYS A 40 8.97 0.81 -10.71
C LYS A 40 9.99 0.93 -9.58
N LYS A 41 10.09 2.11 -8.95
CA LYS A 41 10.99 2.36 -7.81
C LYS A 41 10.76 1.44 -6.60
N GLN A 42 9.52 1.00 -6.38
CA GLN A 42 9.21 0.05 -5.31
C GLN A 42 9.55 -1.39 -5.74
N ARG A 43 9.21 -1.76 -6.99
CA ARG A 43 9.59 -3.06 -7.56
C ARG A 43 11.10 -3.30 -7.58
N ASP A 44 11.89 -2.26 -7.86
CA ASP A 44 13.36 -2.32 -7.90
C ASP A 44 13.98 -2.68 -6.54
N ARG A 45 13.23 -2.53 -5.44
CA ARG A 45 13.65 -2.91 -4.07
C ARG A 45 13.31 -4.35 -3.72
N LEU A 46 12.48 -5.02 -4.51
CA LEU A 46 12.08 -6.40 -4.26
C LEU A 46 13.14 -7.37 -4.83
N PRO A 47 13.41 -8.50 -4.17
CA PRO A 47 14.38 -9.49 -4.62
C PRO A 47 13.79 -10.38 -5.73
N LEU A 48 13.37 -9.74 -6.84
CA LEU A 48 12.76 -10.39 -7.99
C LEU A 48 13.83 -11.04 -8.87
N ASN A 49 13.59 -12.29 -9.27
CA ASN A 49 14.40 -12.99 -10.25
C ASN A 49 14.27 -12.35 -11.66
N HIS A 50 15.08 -12.84 -12.59
CA HIS A 50 15.13 -12.31 -13.96
C HIS A 50 13.77 -12.39 -14.66
N ASP A 51 13.12 -13.56 -14.62
CA ASP A 51 11.85 -13.81 -15.30
C ASP A 51 10.73 -12.89 -14.80
N LEU A 52 10.64 -12.65 -13.48
CA LEU A 52 9.68 -11.71 -12.90
C LEU A 52 9.94 -10.29 -13.38
N LYS A 53 11.21 -9.86 -13.42
CA LYS A 53 11.58 -8.52 -13.90
C LYS A 53 11.19 -8.33 -15.36
N GLU A 54 11.47 -9.30 -16.22
CA GLU A 54 11.07 -9.24 -17.63
C GLU A 54 9.56 -9.20 -17.80
N ALA A 55 8.82 -10.06 -17.11
CA ALA A 55 7.37 -10.08 -17.14
C ALA A 55 6.78 -8.73 -16.67
N LEU A 56 7.37 -8.08 -15.68
CA LEU A 56 6.93 -6.79 -15.18
C LEU A 56 7.20 -5.65 -16.17
N VAL A 57 8.28 -5.72 -16.95
CA VAL A 57 8.52 -4.80 -18.07
C VAL A 57 7.46 -4.97 -19.17
N VAL A 58 7.01 -6.21 -19.42
CA VAL A 58 5.90 -6.46 -20.34
C VAL A 58 4.61 -5.84 -19.81
N SER A 59 4.30 -6.02 -18.52
CA SER A 59 3.13 -5.42 -17.86
C SER A 59 3.09 -3.89 -18.02
N ASP A 60 4.23 -3.21 -17.98
CA ASP A 60 4.32 -1.75 -18.13
C ASP A 60 3.99 -1.26 -19.55
N LYS A 61 4.11 -2.13 -20.57
CA LYS A 61 3.90 -1.79 -21.98
C LYS A 61 2.49 -2.07 -22.49
N VAL A 62 1.75 -2.94 -21.80
CA VAL A 62 0.43 -3.39 -22.24
C VAL A 62 -0.67 -2.72 -21.43
N SER A 63 -1.84 -2.49 -22.03
CA SER A 63 -2.99 -1.99 -21.30
C SER A 63 -3.50 -3.02 -20.30
N ASP A 64 -3.77 -2.57 -19.09
CA ASP A 64 -4.40 -3.31 -17.98
C ASP A 64 -5.72 -4.01 -18.34
N LYS A 65 -6.46 -3.51 -19.34
CA LYS A 65 -7.73 -4.09 -19.82
C LYS A 65 -7.55 -5.15 -20.91
N SER A 66 -6.33 -5.34 -21.41
CA SER A 66 -6.07 -6.24 -22.54
C SER A 66 -5.97 -7.71 -22.14
N ASP A 67 -6.26 -8.60 -23.09
CA ASP A 67 -6.00 -10.03 -22.91
C ASP A 67 -4.50 -10.33 -22.77
N ALA A 68 -3.64 -9.53 -23.40
CA ALA A 68 -2.20 -9.62 -23.24
C ALA A 68 -1.78 -9.40 -21.76
N TYR A 69 -2.35 -8.40 -21.09
CA TYR A 69 -2.08 -8.16 -19.67
C TYR A 69 -2.56 -9.31 -18.79
N ARG A 70 -3.76 -9.84 -19.05
CA ARG A 70 -4.31 -10.99 -18.32
C ARG A 70 -3.42 -12.23 -18.47
N ARG A 71 -2.94 -12.53 -19.69
CA ARG A 71 -2.01 -13.63 -19.93
C ARG A 71 -0.68 -13.41 -19.24
N ASN A 72 -0.17 -12.17 -19.25
CA ASN A 72 1.07 -11.84 -18.57
C ASN A 72 0.94 -11.98 -17.05
N LEU A 73 -0.19 -11.60 -16.45
CA LEU A 73 -0.46 -11.84 -15.03
C LEU A 73 -0.49 -13.34 -14.69
N ASN A 74 -1.09 -14.17 -15.54
CA ASN A 74 -1.05 -15.62 -15.36
C ASN A 74 0.38 -16.17 -15.42
N TYR A 75 1.21 -15.64 -16.31
CA TYR A 75 2.64 -15.98 -16.38
C TYR A 75 3.37 -15.56 -15.10
N ILE A 76 3.19 -14.33 -14.65
CA ILE A 76 3.78 -13.84 -13.39
C ILE A 76 3.36 -14.73 -12.21
N ALA A 77 2.08 -15.08 -12.11
CA ALA A 77 1.58 -15.97 -11.06
C ALA A 77 2.25 -17.36 -11.11
N LYS A 78 2.46 -17.91 -12.31
CA LYS A 78 3.18 -19.18 -12.51
C LYS A 78 4.63 -19.06 -12.04
N VAL A 79 5.33 -17.98 -12.40
CA VAL A 79 6.73 -17.76 -12.01
C VAL A 79 6.84 -17.57 -10.50
N LEU A 80 5.93 -16.82 -9.88
CA LEU A 80 5.89 -16.62 -8.42
C LEU A 80 5.74 -17.94 -7.67
N ARG A 81 4.89 -18.85 -8.17
CA ARG A 81 4.70 -20.18 -7.56
C ARG A 81 5.97 -21.02 -7.53
N THR A 82 6.86 -20.84 -8.50
CA THR A 82 8.14 -21.57 -8.59
C THR A 82 9.32 -20.76 -8.04
N THR A 83 9.09 -19.57 -7.49
CA THR A 83 10.13 -18.71 -6.96
C THR A 83 10.43 -19.08 -5.51
N GLU A 84 11.67 -19.42 -5.21
CA GLU A 84 12.10 -19.91 -3.89
C GLU A 84 11.92 -18.87 -2.78
N ASN A 85 12.13 -17.58 -3.07
CA ASN A 85 12.07 -16.48 -2.11
C ASN A 85 10.74 -15.70 -2.15
N VAL A 86 9.64 -16.34 -2.56
CA VAL A 86 8.33 -15.67 -2.67
C VAL A 86 7.83 -15.11 -1.33
N ASP A 87 8.13 -15.81 -0.22
CA ASP A 87 7.76 -15.35 1.12
C ASP A 87 8.52 -14.08 1.53
N GLU A 88 9.78 -13.95 1.12
CA GLU A 88 10.58 -12.73 1.34
C GLU A 88 10.01 -11.56 0.55
N ILE A 89 9.62 -11.79 -0.71
CA ILE A 89 8.96 -10.79 -1.56
C ILE A 89 7.68 -10.30 -0.88
N GLN A 90 6.82 -11.22 -0.41
CA GLN A 90 5.58 -10.87 0.28
C GLN A 90 5.84 -10.07 1.55
N ALA A 91 6.77 -10.52 2.41
CA ALA A 91 7.10 -9.81 3.65
C ALA A 91 7.61 -8.39 3.39
N MET A 92 8.42 -8.20 2.35
CA MET A 92 8.90 -6.87 1.96
C MET A 92 7.76 -5.97 1.47
N ILE A 93 6.83 -6.51 0.68
CA ILE A 93 5.63 -5.79 0.23
C ILE A 93 4.78 -5.37 1.43
N ASP A 94 4.52 -6.28 2.37
CA ASP A 94 3.72 -6.00 3.57
C ASP A 94 4.35 -4.88 4.42
N ILE A 95 5.67 -4.88 4.59
CA ILE A 95 6.38 -3.80 5.28
C ILE A 95 6.24 -2.47 4.53
N MET A 96 6.37 -2.48 3.20
CA MET A 96 6.21 -1.27 2.38
C MET A 96 4.78 -0.72 2.46
N LEU A 97 3.77 -1.57 2.35
CA LEU A 97 2.37 -1.17 2.41
C LEU A 97 1.96 -0.72 3.80
N ASN A 98 2.42 -1.38 4.87
CA ASN A 98 2.15 -0.94 6.23
C ASN A 98 2.71 0.47 6.50
N LYS A 99 3.91 0.78 6.00
CA LYS A 99 4.47 2.14 6.10
C LYS A 99 3.63 3.17 5.35
N ASN A 100 3.17 2.85 4.14
CA ASN A 100 2.30 3.74 3.37
C ASN A 100 0.94 3.92 4.07
N ASN A 101 0.34 2.86 4.57
CA ASN A 101 -0.93 2.92 5.32
C ASN A 101 -0.81 3.83 6.55
N GLN A 102 0.30 3.77 7.28
CA GLN A 102 0.54 4.67 8.42
C GLN A 102 0.66 6.14 7.97
N ALA A 103 1.38 6.40 6.88
CA ALA A 103 1.51 7.75 6.33
C ALA A 103 0.16 8.30 5.85
N ASP A 104 -0.62 7.49 5.13
CA ASP A 104 -1.94 7.88 4.61
C ASP A 104 -2.94 8.12 5.75
N VAL A 105 -2.94 7.26 6.78
CA VAL A 105 -3.75 7.46 7.99
C VAL A 105 -3.39 8.79 8.67
N LEU A 106 -2.11 9.13 8.76
CA LEU A 106 -1.68 10.38 9.37
C LEU A 106 -2.06 11.60 8.50
N MET A 107 -1.93 11.51 7.18
CA MET A 107 -2.42 12.56 6.27
C MET A 107 -3.92 12.79 6.44
N ASN A 108 -4.72 11.72 6.46
CA ASN A 108 -6.18 11.82 6.65
C ASN A 108 -6.53 12.43 8.02
N LYS A 109 -5.76 12.12 9.08
CA LYS A 109 -5.92 12.76 10.39
C LYS A 109 -5.64 14.26 10.32
N ILE A 110 -4.60 14.69 9.59
CA ILE A 110 -4.28 16.10 9.42
C ILE A 110 -5.37 16.82 8.61
N GLU A 111 -5.90 16.18 7.56
CA GLU A 111 -7.02 16.71 6.78
C GLU A 111 -8.26 16.92 7.65
N THR A 112 -8.60 15.91 8.46
CA THR A 112 -9.73 15.96 9.40
C THR A 112 -9.52 17.07 10.43
N LEU A 113 -8.33 17.15 11.03
CA LEU A 113 -7.98 18.18 12.00
C LEU A 113 -8.08 19.59 11.42
N ARG A 114 -7.60 19.81 10.19
CA ARG A 114 -7.76 21.10 9.48
C ARG A 114 -9.23 21.47 9.36
N ASP A 115 -10.06 20.53 8.90
CA ASP A 115 -11.48 20.79 8.68
C ASP A 115 -12.22 21.07 9.98
N ASP A 116 -11.85 20.37 11.06
CA ASP A 116 -12.38 20.61 12.40
C ASP A 116 -11.92 21.96 12.97
N LEU A 117 -10.67 22.36 12.73
CA LEU A 117 -10.14 23.68 13.14
C LEU A 117 -10.91 24.81 12.47
N ILE A 118 -11.26 24.66 11.19
CA ILE A 118 -12.06 25.62 10.45
C ILE A 118 -13.48 25.74 11.03
N LYS A 119 -14.06 24.64 11.49
CA LYS A 119 -15.42 24.60 12.05
C LYS A 119 -15.50 25.08 13.50
N GLN A 120 -14.54 24.67 14.34
CA GLN A 120 -14.58 24.87 15.80
C GLN A 120 -13.81 26.12 16.25
N GLY A 121 -12.87 26.62 15.45
CA GLY A 121 -12.17 27.87 15.72
C GLY A 121 -11.25 27.81 16.95
N ASP A 122 -11.34 28.83 17.81
CA ASP A 122 -10.34 29.11 18.85
C ASP A 122 -10.18 28.00 19.91
N ASP A 123 -11.26 27.29 20.25
CA ASP A 123 -11.21 26.22 21.26
C ASP A 123 -10.31 25.07 20.82
N LEU A 124 -10.51 24.57 19.58
CA LEU A 124 -9.70 23.50 19.01
C LEU A 124 -8.28 23.99 18.65
N ILE A 125 -8.12 25.28 18.30
CA ILE A 125 -6.79 25.86 18.08
C ILE A 125 -5.94 25.75 19.35
N ASN A 126 -6.48 26.13 20.51
CA ASN A 126 -5.74 26.08 21.77
C ASN A 126 -5.36 24.64 22.12
N SER A 127 -6.31 23.69 22.06
CA SER A 127 -6.01 22.29 22.36
C SER A 127 -5.01 21.66 21.39
N THR A 128 -5.01 22.09 20.12
CA THR A 128 -4.06 21.60 19.11
C THR A 128 -2.66 22.13 19.38
N ILE A 129 -2.52 23.38 19.81
CA ILE A 129 -1.22 23.97 20.20
C ILE A 129 -0.69 23.29 21.47
N ASP A 130 -1.55 22.96 22.43
CA ASP A 130 -1.15 22.24 23.63
C ASP A 130 -0.61 20.83 23.29
N GLN A 131 -1.18 20.18 22.26
CA GLN A 131 -0.69 18.89 21.75
C GLN A 131 0.58 19.01 20.91
N TYR A 132 0.73 20.10 20.15
CA TYR A 132 1.87 20.35 19.26
C TYR A 132 2.49 21.72 19.55
N PRO A 133 3.36 21.85 20.58
CA PRO A 133 3.91 23.14 21.01
C PRO A 133 4.80 23.87 19.98
N SER A 134 5.18 23.19 18.89
CA SER A 134 5.87 23.79 17.75
C SER A 134 4.96 24.71 16.91
N LEU A 135 3.63 24.60 17.07
CA LEU A 135 2.66 25.47 16.42
C LEU A 135 2.58 26.83 17.12
N GLU A 136 2.69 27.89 16.32
CA GLU A 136 2.61 29.26 16.80
C GLU A 136 1.14 29.72 16.84
N ARG A 137 0.69 30.16 18.01
CA ARG A 137 -0.71 30.53 18.26
C ARG A 137 -1.27 31.59 17.31
N GLN A 138 -0.49 32.65 17.06
CA GLN A 138 -0.93 33.75 16.21
C GLN A 138 -1.04 33.31 14.74
N LYS A 139 -0.05 32.56 14.25
CA LYS A 139 -0.05 31.98 12.90
C LYS A 139 -1.21 31.01 12.70
N MET A 140 -1.47 30.10 13.64
CA MET A 140 -2.63 29.19 13.60
C MET A 140 -3.95 29.95 13.44
N ARG A 141 -4.18 30.97 14.27
CA ARG A 141 -5.41 31.80 14.19
C ARG A 141 -5.54 32.56 12.87
N GLN A 142 -4.43 33.00 12.28
CA GLN A 142 -4.46 33.67 10.97
C GLN A 142 -4.83 32.69 9.85
N LEU A 143 -4.20 31.52 9.83
CA LEU A 143 -4.43 30.49 8.82
C LEU A 143 -5.86 29.95 8.90
N VAL A 144 -6.34 29.60 10.09
CA VAL A 144 -7.71 29.09 10.30
C VAL A 144 -8.76 30.10 9.85
N ARG A 145 -8.63 31.38 10.23
CA ARG A 145 -9.60 32.43 9.81
C ARG A 145 -9.61 32.63 8.29
N SER A 146 -8.42 32.59 7.67
CA SER A 146 -8.29 32.76 6.22
C SER A 146 -8.88 31.57 5.47
N ALA A 147 -8.60 30.34 5.93
CA ALA A 147 -9.17 29.12 5.38
C ALA A 147 -10.70 29.05 5.58
N ALA A 148 -11.21 29.46 6.74
CA ALA A 148 -12.65 29.54 6.99
C ALA A 148 -13.36 30.51 6.05
N LYS A 149 -12.74 31.66 5.73
CA LYS A 149 -13.26 32.61 4.75
C LYS A 149 -13.30 32.02 3.33
N GLU A 150 -12.26 31.29 2.93
CA GLU A 150 -12.20 30.60 1.63
C GLU A 150 -13.28 29.50 1.52
N VAL A 151 -13.44 28.67 2.55
CA VAL A 151 -14.46 27.60 2.61
C VAL A 151 -15.86 28.19 2.57
N LYS A 152 -16.13 29.27 3.32
CA LYS A 152 -17.42 29.97 3.30
C LYS A 152 -17.75 30.58 1.93
N ALA A 153 -16.72 30.94 1.15
CA ALA A 153 -16.87 31.42 -0.22
C ALA A 153 -16.95 30.29 -1.26
N GLU A 154 -17.05 29.03 -0.83
CA GLU A 154 -17.06 27.81 -1.65
C GLU A 154 -15.85 27.72 -2.60
N LYS A 155 -14.74 28.34 -2.22
CA LYS A 155 -13.49 28.36 -2.99
C LYS A 155 -12.29 28.09 -2.09
N PRO A 156 -12.14 26.86 -1.53
CA PRO A 156 -10.93 26.47 -0.83
C PRO A 156 -9.75 26.58 -1.79
N ALA A 157 -8.76 27.40 -1.45
CA ALA A 157 -7.68 27.73 -2.37
C ALA A 157 -6.33 27.72 -1.66
N LYS A 158 -5.83 28.88 -1.26
CA LYS A 158 -4.45 29.06 -0.82
C LYS A 158 -4.35 28.79 0.68
N ALA A 159 -5.16 29.47 1.48
CA ALA A 159 -5.10 29.36 2.93
C ALA A 159 -5.50 27.97 3.42
N TYR A 160 -6.43 27.30 2.73
CA TYR A 160 -6.81 25.91 3.03
C TYR A 160 -5.63 24.93 2.88
N LYS A 161 -4.85 25.08 1.80
CA LYS A 161 -3.64 24.27 1.56
C LYS A 161 -2.50 24.64 2.49
N GLU A 162 -2.35 25.93 2.79
CA GLU A 162 -1.30 26.44 3.69
C GLU A 162 -1.51 25.96 5.13
N LEU A 163 -2.76 25.94 5.62
CA LEU A 163 -3.08 25.37 6.93
C LEU A 163 -2.75 23.87 6.99
N PHE A 164 -3.09 23.10 5.95
CA PHE A 164 -2.72 21.68 5.87
C PHE A 164 -1.20 21.50 5.95
N GLN A 165 -0.45 22.26 5.14
CA GLN A 165 1.02 22.15 5.13
C GLN A 165 1.62 22.51 6.49
N TYR A 166 1.10 23.56 7.13
CA TYR A 166 1.59 23.99 8.44
C TYR A 166 1.35 22.95 9.54
N LEU A 167 0.16 22.31 9.55
CA LEU A 167 -0.15 21.20 10.45
C LEU A 167 0.72 19.98 10.16
N LYS A 168 0.90 19.66 8.87
CA LYS A 168 1.72 18.55 8.42
C LYS A 168 3.18 18.70 8.89
N ASP A 169 3.75 19.89 8.74
CA ASP A 169 5.12 20.16 9.18
C ASP A 169 5.25 19.98 10.70
N ALA A 170 4.25 20.38 11.49
CA ALA A 170 4.32 20.21 12.95
C ALA A 170 4.09 18.77 13.44
N ILE A 171 3.30 17.97 12.70
CA ILE A 171 2.86 16.63 13.12
C ILE A 171 3.73 15.50 12.54
N MET A 172 4.36 15.74 11.37
CA MET A 172 5.20 14.75 10.67
C MET A 172 6.71 14.97 10.81
N LEU A 173 7.14 15.96 11.60
CA LEU A 173 8.54 16.13 12.04
C LEU A 173 8.85 15.22 13.23
#